data_AF-A0A3D1IY59-F1
#
_entry.id   AF-A0A3D1IY59-F1
#
_cell.length_a   1.000
_cell.length_b   1.000
_cell.length_c   1.000
_cell.angle_alpha   90.00
_cell.angle_beta   90.00
_cell.angle_gamma   90.00
#
_symmetry.space_group_name_H-M   'P 1'
#
loop_
_entity.id
_entity.type
_entity.pdbx_description
1 polymer ?
#
loop_
_entity_poly.entity_id
_entity_poly.type
_entity_poly.pdbx_seq_one_letter_code
_entity_poly.pdbx_strand_id
1 'polypeptide(L)'
;MISYAEPLPIGNAVRVLLAPATGATGWKLLRKVSGAFSGPTDPAAAVIYDGSDETNILDTGALTNGTPYYYCSFELVGAAWSASTVVSITPATLYNLGGPDTLSLVRDRLELGLRAAVAAGILTHDNGYVPVLTAPPLYENTKWPVVSVHLQNDAPMERGIGEEVVPDRFDAANADWDTSEGWLSGVTIQIIGWSLNPDERIALRKAIKNIVIGNFQVFDAAGMDLITLQQSDIEDFESYAAPVYQTCRNFNCIAPNILTSTLPPITDVTVDAEAA
;
A
#
# COMPACT_ATOMS: atom_id res chain seq x y z
N MET A 1 22.94 -2.40 -24.45
CA MET A 1 22.65 -3.78 -24.04
C MET A 1 21.70 -3.79 -22.85
N ILE A 2 20.97 -4.89 -22.61
CA ILE A 2 20.17 -5.04 -21.38
C ILE A 2 21.15 -5.19 -20.21
N SER A 3 21.11 -4.26 -19.26
CA SER A 3 21.92 -4.31 -18.05
C SER A 3 21.19 -5.02 -16.91
N TYR A 4 19.86 -4.85 -16.85
CA TYR A 4 19.04 -5.36 -15.76
C TYR A 4 17.58 -5.50 -16.20
N ALA A 5 16.88 -6.48 -15.63
CA ALA A 5 15.43 -6.62 -15.76
C ALA A 5 14.85 -7.13 -14.44
N GLU A 6 13.74 -6.54 -13.99
CA GLU A 6 13.04 -6.93 -12.77
C GLU A 6 11.52 -6.97 -12.97
N PRO A 7 10.80 -7.93 -12.37
CA PRO A 7 9.35 -7.86 -12.31
C PRO A 7 8.92 -6.82 -11.27
N LEU A 8 7.88 -6.03 -11.57
CA LEU A 8 7.25 -5.21 -10.55
C LEU A 8 6.35 -6.07 -9.63
N PRO A 9 6.29 -5.76 -8.32
CA PRO A 9 5.65 -6.63 -7.34
C PRO A 9 4.11 -6.69 -7.44
N ILE A 10 3.50 -5.69 -8.09
CA ILE A 10 2.05 -5.62 -8.37
C ILE A 10 1.81 -5.26 -9.83
N GLY A 11 0.78 -5.86 -10.43
CA GLY A 11 0.18 -5.37 -11.68
C GLY A 11 0.79 -5.92 -12.97
N ASN A 12 1.59 -7.00 -12.90
CA ASN A 12 2.19 -7.70 -14.04
C ASN A 12 2.94 -6.73 -14.97
N ALA A 13 4.04 -6.17 -14.49
CA ALA A 13 4.92 -5.32 -15.27
C ALA A 13 6.38 -5.76 -15.10
N VAL A 14 7.23 -5.41 -16.04
CA VAL A 14 8.68 -5.64 -15.97
C VAL A 14 9.40 -4.35 -16.26
N ARG A 15 10.32 -3.95 -15.38
CA ARG A 15 11.26 -2.86 -15.67
C ARG A 15 12.50 -3.45 -16.32
N VAL A 16 12.94 -2.86 -17.43
CA VAL A 16 14.15 -3.25 -18.16
C VAL A 16 15.05 -2.03 -18.26
N LEU A 17 16.25 -2.13 -17.70
CA LEU A 17 17.30 -1.13 -17.84
C LEU A 17 18.23 -1.52 -19.00
N LEU A 18 18.50 -0.53 -19.84
CA LEU A 18 19.43 -0.62 -20.94
C LEU A 18 20.67 0.22 -20.62
N ALA A 19 21.83 -0.32 -20.98
CA ALA A 19 23.10 0.39 -21.04
C ALA A 19 23.58 0.39 -22.51
N PRO A 20 23.15 1.37 -23.33
CA PRO A 20 23.51 1.41 -24.74
C PRO A 20 25.02 1.47 -24.97
N ALA A 21 25.50 0.79 -26.01
CA ALA A 21 26.90 0.85 -26.39
C ALA A 21 27.33 2.28 -26.76
N THR A 22 28.59 2.63 -26.51
CA THR A 22 29.12 3.94 -26.92
C THR A 22 29.01 4.10 -28.44
N GLY A 23 28.38 5.19 -28.89
CA GLY A 23 28.14 5.44 -30.30
C GLY A 23 26.85 4.82 -30.86
N ALA A 24 26.03 4.17 -30.03
CA ALA A 24 24.68 3.79 -30.41
C ALA A 24 23.82 5.04 -30.66
N THR A 25 23.10 5.06 -31.76
CA THR A 25 22.22 6.18 -32.17
C THR A 25 20.73 5.84 -32.01
N GLY A 26 20.41 4.60 -31.65
CA GLY A 26 19.06 4.16 -31.32
C GLY A 26 19.05 2.72 -30.83
N TRP A 27 17.97 2.33 -30.16
CA TRP A 27 17.76 0.97 -29.68
C TRP A 27 16.27 0.57 -29.72
N LYS A 28 16.05 -0.72 -29.91
CA LYS A 28 14.74 -1.36 -29.86
C LYS A 28 14.75 -2.44 -28.79
N LEU A 29 13.73 -2.46 -27.95
CA LEU A 29 13.51 -3.54 -27.00
C LEU A 29 12.35 -4.40 -27.49
N LEU A 30 12.63 -5.68 -27.74
CA LEU A 30 11.65 -6.66 -28.19
C LEU A 30 11.38 -7.69 -27.09
N ARG A 31 10.13 -8.16 -27.01
CA ARG A 31 9.69 -9.22 -26.10
C ARG A 31 9.00 -10.37 -26.81
N LYS A 32 9.26 -11.59 -26.37
CA LYS A 32 8.60 -12.83 -26.80
C LYS A 32 8.35 -13.79 -25.64
N VAL A 33 7.52 -14.81 -25.86
CA VAL A 33 7.40 -15.97 -24.96
C VAL A 33 8.41 -17.08 -25.30
N SER A 34 9.25 -16.85 -26.32
CA SER A 34 10.36 -17.73 -26.71
C SER A 34 11.64 -16.92 -26.84
N GLY A 35 12.80 -17.53 -26.54
CA GLY A 35 14.10 -16.84 -26.59
C GLY A 35 14.69 -16.64 -27.99
N ALA A 36 13.97 -17.03 -29.06
CA ALA A 36 14.48 -16.96 -30.42
C ALA A 36 13.98 -15.70 -31.15
N PHE A 37 14.88 -14.74 -31.37
CA PHE A 37 14.61 -13.50 -32.10
C PHE A 37 15.20 -13.55 -33.51
N SER A 38 14.43 -13.13 -34.51
CA SER A 38 14.89 -13.10 -35.91
C SER A 38 15.58 -11.79 -36.31
N GLY A 39 15.48 -10.73 -35.48
CA GLY A 39 16.12 -9.44 -35.72
C GLY A 39 15.35 -8.26 -35.10
N PRO A 40 15.76 -7.01 -35.38
CA PRO A 40 15.16 -5.79 -34.83
C PRO A 40 13.72 -5.52 -35.34
N THR A 41 13.26 -6.27 -36.33
CA THR A 41 11.90 -6.19 -36.91
C THR A 41 11.22 -7.56 -36.91
N ASP A 42 11.38 -8.33 -35.83
CA ASP A 42 10.75 -9.65 -35.68
C ASP A 42 9.21 -9.51 -35.57
N PRO A 43 8.42 -10.03 -36.52
CA PRO A 43 6.97 -9.88 -36.52
C PRO A 43 6.27 -10.70 -35.43
N ALA A 44 6.95 -11.68 -34.85
CA ALA A 44 6.43 -12.49 -33.74
C ALA A 44 6.81 -11.91 -32.37
N ALA A 45 7.55 -10.80 -32.33
CA ALA A 45 7.89 -10.09 -31.10
C ALA A 45 6.97 -8.89 -30.88
N ALA A 46 6.66 -8.64 -29.61
CA ALA A 46 6.10 -7.35 -29.21
C ALA A 46 7.24 -6.33 -29.14
N VAL A 47 7.07 -5.18 -29.80
CA VAL A 47 7.97 -4.04 -29.66
C VAL A 47 7.59 -3.32 -28.37
N ILE A 48 8.48 -3.35 -27.38
CA ILE A 48 8.28 -2.68 -26.10
C ILE A 48 8.75 -1.23 -26.18
N TYR A 49 9.86 -1.01 -26.89
CA TYR A 49 10.44 0.31 -27.08
C TYR A 49 11.15 0.40 -28.43
N ASP A 50 11.10 1.57 -29.06
CA ASP A 50 11.77 1.91 -30.31
C ASP A 50 12.12 3.41 -30.28
N GLY A 51 13.38 3.72 -30.00
CA GLY A 51 13.82 5.11 -29.78
C GLY A 51 15.32 5.22 -29.48
N SER A 52 15.74 6.32 -28.86
CA SER A 52 17.16 6.65 -28.64
C SER A 52 17.45 7.43 -27.36
N ASP A 53 16.48 7.56 -26.47
CA ASP A 53 16.52 8.43 -25.29
C ASP A 53 16.27 7.65 -23.99
N GLU A 54 15.28 6.77 -23.98
CA GLU A 54 14.89 6.03 -22.78
C GLU A 54 15.75 4.79 -22.55
N THR A 55 16.46 4.79 -21.42
CA THR A 55 17.24 3.64 -20.94
C THR A 55 16.54 2.87 -19.83
N ASN A 56 15.49 3.43 -19.24
CA ASN A 56 14.65 2.77 -18.25
C ASN A 56 13.25 2.54 -18.84
N ILE A 57 12.99 1.32 -19.28
CA ILE A 57 11.79 0.96 -20.02
C ILE A 57 10.90 0.11 -19.12
N LEU A 58 9.65 0.56 -18.94
CA LEU A 58 8.64 -0.21 -18.23
C LEU A 58 7.73 -0.92 -19.22
N ASP A 59 7.80 -2.25 -19.24
CA ASP A 59 6.89 -3.09 -19.99
C ASP A 59 5.63 -3.40 -19.18
N THR A 60 4.52 -2.80 -19.59
CA THR A 60 3.18 -3.02 -19.03
C THR A 60 2.28 -3.83 -19.96
N GLY A 61 2.81 -4.36 -21.06
CA GLY A 61 2.01 -4.92 -22.14
C GLY A 61 1.48 -6.32 -21.85
N ALA A 62 0.26 -6.47 -21.34
CA ALA A 62 -0.47 -7.75 -21.24
C ALA A 62 0.36 -8.96 -20.76
N LEU A 63 1.22 -8.75 -19.77
CA LEU A 63 2.03 -9.79 -19.16
C LEU A 63 1.16 -10.68 -18.26
N THR A 64 1.43 -11.99 -18.28
CA THR A 64 0.74 -12.97 -17.43
C THR A 64 1.69 -13.52 -16.38
N ASN A 65 1.31 -13.45 -15.10
CA ASN A 65 2.12 -13.97 -14.01
C ASN A 65 2.43 -15.46 -14.17
N GLY A 66 3.64 -15.85 -13.78
CA GLY A 66 4.13 -17.23 -13.92
C GLY A 66 4.52 -17.62 -15.36
N THR A 67 4.31 -16.76 -16.35
CA THR A 67 4.77 -17.00 -17.73
C THR A 67 6.15 -16.37 -17.93
N PRO A 68 7.17 -17.13 -18.37
CA PRO A 68 8.47 -16.55 -18.70
C PRO A 68 8.38 -15.75 -20.00
N TYR A 69 8.87 -14.52 -19.96
CA TYR A 69 9.05 -13.65 -21.12
C TYR A 69 10.53 -13.41 -21.36
N TYR A 70 10.90 -13.41 -22.63
CA TYR A 70 12.25 -13.21 -23.12
C TYR A 70 12.34 -11.83 -23.74
N TYR A 71 13.39 -11.09 -23.40
CA TYR A 71 13.68 -9.75 -23.85
C TYR A 71 15.00 -9.73 -24.61
N CYS A 72 15.04 -9.00 -25.71
CA CYS A 72 16.26 -8.76 -26.49
C CYS A 72 16.30 -7.30 -26.92
N SER A 73 17.42 -6.63 -26.65
CA SER A 73 17.68 -5.27 -27.13
C SER A 73 18.46 -5.34 -28.44
N PHE A 74 18.07 -4.53 -29.42
CA PHE A 74 18.83 -4.33 -30.64
C PHE A 74 19.29 -2.88 -30.67
N GLU A 75 20.57 -2.63 -30.89
CA GLU A 75 21.15 -1.29 -30.88
C GLU A 75 21.73 -0.96 -32.24
N LEU A 76 21.46 0.25 -32.72
CA LEU A 76 21.99 0.76 -33.97
C LEU A 76 23.31 1.46 -33.71
N VAL A 77 24.41 0.85 -34.14
CA VAL A 77 25.76 1.44 -34.08
C VAL A 77 26.22 1.69 -35.51
N GLY A 78 26.38 2.97 -35.87
CA GLY A 78 26.59 3.37 -37.26
C GLY A 78 25.37 3.04 -38.13
N ALA A 79 25.48 2.04 -38.99
CA ALA A 79 24.40 1.58 -39.87
C ALA A 79 23.96 0.13 -39.61
N ALA A 80 24.54 -0.53 -38.60
CA ALA A 80 24.29 -1.93 -38.30
C ALA A 80 23.54 -2.09 -36.97
N TRP A 81 22.57 -3.00 -36.94
CA TRP A 81 21.91 -3.42 -35.71
C TRP A 81 22.72 -4.54 -35.05
N SER A 82 23.02 -4.38 -33.78
CA SER A 82 23.65 -5.40 -32.94
C SER A 82 22.64 -5.87 -31.89
N ALA A 83 22.52 -7.17 -31.70
CA ALA A 83 21.63 -7.76 -30.69
C ALA A 83 22.36 -7.93 -29.36
N SER A 84 21.65 -7.73 -28.24
CA SER A 84 22.13 -8.13 -26.92
C SER A 84 21.90 -9.62 -26.67
N THR A 85 22.50 -10.12 -25.60
CA THR A 85 22.08 -11.37 -24.97
C THR A 85 20.58 -11.31 -24.63
N VAL A 86 19.91 -12.45 -24.78
CA VAL A 86 18.49 -12.60 -24.44
C VAL A 86 18.37 -12.78 -22.93
N VAL A 87 17.52 -11.96 -22.30
CA VAL A 87 17.21 -12.04 -20.87
C VAL A 87 15.83 -12.65 -20.68
N SER A 88 15.68 -13.61 -19.78
CA SER A 88 14.38 -14.21 -19.44
C SER A 88 13.93 -13.72 -18.07
N ILE A 89 12.65 -13.37 -17.94
CA ILE A 89 12.07 -12.95 -16.68
C ILE A 89 10.62 -13.40 -16.56
N THR A 90 10.22 -13.76 -15.36
CA THR A 90 8.87 -14.25 -15.08
C THR A 90 8.17 -13.28 -14.13
N PRO A 91 7.17 -12.51 -14.61
CA PRO A 91 6.36 -11.67 -13.75
C PRO A 91 5.69 -12.52 -12.66
N ALA A 92 5.69 -12.02 -11.43
CA ALA A 92 5.05 -12.67 -10.30
C ALA A 92 4.48 -11.60 -9.36
N THR A 93 3.38 -11.94 -8.69
CA THR A 93 2.84 -11.09 -7.62
C THR A 93 3.55 -11.45 -6.33
N LEU A 94 4.53 -10.64 -5.95
CA LEU A 94 5.38 -10.84 -4.78
C LEU A 94 5.35 -9.57 -3.95
N TYR A 95 4.24 -9.34 -3.27
CA TYR A 95 4.12 -8.22 -2.34
C TYR A 95 3.53 -8.67 -1.00
N ASN A 96 3.99 -8.02 0.06
CA ASN A 96 3.33 -8.02 1.35
C ASN A 96 2.93 -6.59 1.70
N LEU A 97 1.75 -6.44 2.29
CA LEU A 97 1.30 -5.16 2.83
C LEU A 97 1.97 -4.94 4.18
N GLY A 98 2.67 -3.83 4.31
CA GLY A 98 3.27 -3.32 5.53
C GLY A 98 2.54 -2.09 6.04
N GLY A 99 2.44 -1.98 7.36
CA GLY A 99 1.75 -0.87 8.03
C GLY A 99 0.40 -1.26 8.64
N PRO A 100 -0.10 -0.49 9.62
CA PRO A 100 -1.35 -0.81 10.31
C PRO A 100 -2.58 -0.38 9.49
N ASP A 101 -3.62 -1.22 9.50
CA ASP A 101 -4.98 -0.72 9.23
C ASP A 101 -5.45 0.10 10.43
N THR A 102 -5.14 1.39 10.38
CA THR A 102 -5.45 2.38 11.42
C THR A 102 -6.93 2.40 11.82
N LEU A 103 -7.85 2.25 10.86
CA LEU A 103 -9.30 2.25 11.13
C LEU A 103 -9.69 1.04 11.95
N SER A 104 -9.27 -0.15 11.50
CA SER A 104 -9.54 -1.40 12.22
C SER A 104 -8.91 -1.40 13.61
N LEU A 105 -7.67 -0.91 13.74
CA LEU A 105 -6.99 -0.85 15.02
C LEU A 105 -7.71 0.09 16.01
N VAL A 106 -8.10 1.29 15.58
CA VAL A 106 -8.86 2.24 16.42
C VAL A 106 -10.21 1.64 16.82
N ARG A 107 -10.93 1.03 15.87
CA ARG A 107 -12.20 0.35 16.13
C ARG A 107 -12.04 -0.75 17.19
N ASP A 108 -11.08 -1.65 17.03
CA ASP A 108 -10.87 -2.78 17.94
C ASP A 108 -10.51 -2.30 19.35
N ARG A 109 -9.67 -1.25 19.46
CA ARG A 109 -9.34 -0.66 20.76
C ARG A 109 -10.54 -0.01 21.42
N LEU A 110 -11.39 0.67 20.65
CA LEU A 110 -12.64 1.24 21.15
C LEU A 110 -13.60 0.15 21.63
N GLU A 111 -13.75 -0.94 20.89
CA GLU A 111 -14.65 -2.04 21.26
C GLU A 111 -14.21 -2.68 22.59
N LEU A 112 -12.92 -3.01 22.71
CA LEU A 112 -12.37 -3.58 23.94
C LEU A 112 -12.47 -2.61 25.13
N GLY A 113 -12.15 -1.34 24.91
CA GLY A 113 -12.21 -0.30 25.94
C GLY A 113 -13.64 -0.03 26.43
N LEU A 114 -14.61 0.02 25.53
CA LEU A 114 -16.02 0.23 25.87
C LEU A 114 -16.59 -0.98 26.61
N ARG A 115 -16.22 -2.21 26.21
CA ARG A 115 -16.59 -3.42 26.94
C ARG A 115 -16.07 -3.40 28.37
N ALA A 116 -14.82 -2.97 28.57
CA ALA A 116 -14.25 -2.79 29.90
C ALA A 116 -14.97 -1.70 30.70
N ALA A 117 -15.35 -0.58 30.07
CA ALA A 117 -16.10 0.49 30.71
C ALA A 117 -17.51 0.04 31.16
N VAL A 118 -18.18 -0.79 30.37
CA VAL A 118 -19.48 -1.38 30.77
C VAL A 118 -19.29 -2.38 31.92
N ALA A 119 -18.28 -3.26 31.84
CA ALA A 119 -17.98 -4.20 32.92
C ALA A 119 -17.62 -3.51 34.25
N ALA A 120 -16.97 -2.34 34.18
CA ALA A 120 -16.67 -1.51 35.34
C ALA A 120 -17.86 -0.68 35.86
N GLY A 121 -19.03 -0.74 35.20
CA GLY A 121 -20.22 0.03 35.56
C GLY A 121 -20.13 1.53 35.26
N ILE A 122 -19.16 1.96 34.45
CA ILE A 122 -19.01 3.36 34.02
C ILE A 122 -20.05 3.70 32.93
N LEU A 123 -20.35 2.73 32.08
CA LEU A 123 -21.39 2.80 31.05
C LEU A 123 -22.42 1.70 31.27
N THR A 124 -23.66 1.95 30.88
CA THR A 124 -24.74 0.96 30.89
C THR A 124 -25.28 0.80 29.48
N HIS A 125 -25.57 -0.45 29.10
CA HIS A 125 -26.16 -0.77 27.81
C HIS A 125 -26.98 -2.06 27.94
N ASP A 126 -28.15 -2.14 27.30
CA ASP A 126 -29.07 -3.29 27.40
C ASP A 126 -28.41 -4.63 27.02
N ASN A 127 -27.55 -4.61 26.01
CA ASN A 127 -26.80 -5.79 25.54
C ASN A 127 -25.59 -6.16 26.44
N GLY A 128 -25.30 -5.41 27.50
CA GLY A 128 -24.10 -5.62 28.33
C GLY A 128 -22.78 -5.20 27.68
N TYR A 129 -22.82 -4.59 26.49
CA TYR A 129 -21.69 -3.92 25.83
C TYR A 129 -22.21 -2.84 24.87
N VAL A 130 -21.40 -1.81 24.63
CA VAL A 130 -21.67 -0.77 23.63
C VAL A 130 -21.06 -1.20 22.29
N PRO A 131 -21.84 -1.39 21.21
CA PRO A 131 -21.31 -1.80 19.92
C PRO A 131 -20.48 -0.70 19.25
N VAL A 132 -19.43 -1.11 18.51
CA VAL A 132 -18.61 -0.24 17.66
C VAL A 132 -18.76 -0.64 16.20
N LEU A 133 -19.47 0.19 15.44
CA LEU A 133 -19.81 -0.04 14.03
C LEU A 133 -18.83 0.68 13.09
N THR A 134 -18.72 0.18 11.87
CA THR A 134 -18.00 0.84 10.76
C THR A 134 -18.93 1.56 9.79
N ALA A 135 -20.24 1.51 10.06
CA ALA A 135 -21.28 2.18 9.30
C ALA A 135 -22.17 3.00 10.24
N PRO A 136 -22.87 4.04 9.75
CA PRO A 136 -23.80 4.81 10.57
C PRO A 136 -24.94 3.91 11.09
N PRO A 137 -25.41 4.11 12.33
CA PRO A 137 -26.48 3.30 12.89
C PRO A 137 -27.82 3.58 12.23
N LEU A 138 -28.60 2.51 11.97
CA LEU A 138 -29.99 2.62 11.56
C LEU A 138 -30.88 2.69 12.80
N TYR A 139 -31.73 3.70 12.89
CA TYR A 139 -32.50 3.99 14.11
C TYR A 139 -33.38 2.83 14.57
N GLU A 140 -34.09 2.16 13.66
CA GLU A 140 -35.05 1.10 13.99
C GLU A 140 -34.38 -0.21 14.45
N ASN A 141 -33.15 -0.46 13.99
CA ASN A 141 -32.45 -1.74 14.19
C ASN A 141 -31.33 -1.66 15.24
N THR A 142 -30.96 -0.46 15.68
CA THR A 142 -29.83 -0.25 16.59
C THR A 142 -30.30 -0.07 18.02
N LYS A 143 -29.65 -0.78 18.95
CA LYS A 143 -29.79 -0.52 20.38
C LYS A 143 -28.79 0.55 20.78
N TRP A 144 -29.27 1.55 21.49
CA TRP A 144 -28.49 2.70 21.94
C TRP A 144 -28.02 2.50 23.38
N PRO A 145 -26.88 3.08 23.79
CA PRO A 145 -25.94 3.85 22.99
C PRO A 145 -25.04 3.02 22.04
N VAL A 146 -24.57 3.60 20.94
CA VAL A 146 -23.68 2.96 19.96
C VAL A 146 -22.54 3.90 19.57
N VAL A 147 -21.40 3.35 19.17
CA VAL A 147 -20.29 4.11 18.60
C VAL A 147 -20.10 3.69 17.15
N SER A 148 -19.83 4.63 16.25
CA SER A 148 -19.43 4.34 14.87
C SER A 148 -18.09 4.99 14.55
N VAL A 149 -17.27 4.32 13.75
CA VAL A 149 -15.94 4.79 13.34
C VAL A 149 -15.90 4.83 11.81
N HIS A 150 -15.51 5.97 11.25
CA HIS A 150 -15.48 6.22 9.80
C HIS A 150 -14.12 6.75 9.38
N LEU A 151 -13.56 6.19 8.31
CA LEU A 151 -12.39 6.79 7.66
C LEU A 151 -12.85 8.01 6.87
N GLN A 152 -12.37 9.21 7.23
CA GLN A 152 -12.69 10.44 6.50
C GLN A 152 -11.66 10.72 5.42
N ASN A 153 -10.38 10.51 5.74
CA ASN A 153 -9.28 10.76 4.84
C ASN A 153 -8.12 9.81 5.14
N ASP A 154 -7.51 9.30 4.09
CA ASP A 154 -6.19 8.66 4.10
C ASP A 154 -5.47 9.23 2.87
N ALA A 155 -4.49 10.09 3.12
CA ALA A 155 -3.79 10.79 2.06
C ALA A 155 -2.27 10.77 2.31
N PRO A 156 -1.45 10.70 1.25
CA PRO A 156 -0.01 10.80 1.38
C PRO A 156 0.35 12.19 1.95
N MET A 157 1.07 12.22 3.07
CA MET A 157 1.59 13.46 3.65
C MET A 157 3.03 13.71 3.22
N GLU A 158 3.89 12.70 3.34
CA GLU A 158 5.30 12.79 2.98
C GLU A 158 5.68 11.62 2.08
N ARG A 159 6.32 11.95 0.97
CA ARG A 159 7.08 11.01 0.15
C ARG A 159 8.56 11.32 0.36
N GLY A 160 9.31 10.33 0.84
CA GLY A 160 10.76 10.47 0.93
C GLY A 160 11.36 10.63 -0.46
N ILE A 161 12.45 11.40 -0.60
CA ILE A 161 13.26 11.34 -1.83
C ILE A 161 13.85 9.93 -1.88
N GLY A 162 13.41 9.13 -2.86
CA GLY A 162 13.75 7.70 -2.95
C GLY A 162 12.63 6.75 -2.51
N GLU A 163 11.50 7.25 -1.99
CA GLU A 163 10.33 6.46 -1.54
C GLU A 163 10.65 5.38 -0.47
N GLU A 164 11.82 5.49 0.16
CA GLU A 164 12.35 4.58 1.18
C GLU A 164 11.79 4.95 2.56
N VAL A 165 10.79 4.20 3.03
CA VAL A 165 10.24 4.31 4.40
C VAL A 165 10.96 3.36 5.35
N VAL A 166 11.37 2.19 4.83
CA VAL A 166 12.16 1.17 5.53
C VAL A 166 13.35 0.82 4.65
N PRO A 167 14.56 0.68 5.21
CA PRO A 167 15.73 0.37 4.41
C PRO A 167 15.64 -1.01 3.78
N ASP A 168 16.12 -1.11 2.54
CA ASP A 168 16.24 -2.39 1.85
C ASP A 168 17.11 -3.35 2.66
N ARG A 169 16.66 -4.59 2.78
CA ARG A 169 17.32 -5.60 3.61
C ARG A 169 17.75 -6.79 2.78
N PHE A 170 19.03 -7.12 2.86
CA PHE A 170 19.55 -8.35 2.28
C PHE A 170 19.25 -9.55 3.20
N ASP A 171 18.53 -10.54 2.68
CA ASP A 171 18.35 -11.84 3.32
C ASP A 171 19.45 -12.80 2.87
N ALA A 172 20.48 -12.92 3.70
CA ALA A 172 21.62 -13.80 3.44
C ALA A 172 21.25 -15.30 3.35
N ALA A 173 20.09 -15.73 3.87
CA ALA A 173 19.68 -17.13 3.83
C ALA A 173 19.15 -17.55 2.44
N ASN A 174 18.39 -16.65 1.79
CA ASN A 174 17.85 -16.87 0.45
C ASN A 174 18.65 -16.17 -0.65
N ALA A 175 19.64 -15.36 -0.25
CA ALA A 175 20.40 -14.45 -1.10
C ALA A 175 19.54 -13.40 -1.82
N ASP A 176 18.35 -13.09 -1.29
CA ASP A 176 17.40 -12.16 -1.87
C ASP A 176 17.47 -10.78 -1.19
N TRP A 177 16.96 -9.76 -1.87
CA TRP A 177 16.76 -8.41 -1.34
C TRP A 177 15.28 -8.18 -1.06
N ASP A 178 14.95 -7.80 0.17
CA ASP A 178 13.64 -7.23 0.49
C ASP A 178 13.70 -5.74 0.23
N THR A 179 12.93 -5.27 -0.75
CA THR A 179 12.76 -3.86 -1.06
C THR A 179 11.45 -3.35 -0.51
N SER A 180 11.40 -2.07 -0.15
CA SER A 180 10.17 -1.44 0.31
C SER A 180 9.88 -0.14 -0.42
N GLU A 181 8.63 0.03 -0.83
CA GLU A 181 8.13 1.26 -1.42
C GLU A 181 6.91 1.72 -0.62
N GLY A 182 6.78 3.01 -0.34
CA GLY A 182 5.62 3.51 0.39
C GLY A 182 5.69 4.98 0.74
N TRP A 183 4.76 5.41 1.56
CA TRP A 183 4.72 6.78 2.08
C TRP A 183 4.16 6.83 3.50
N LEU A 184 4.35 7.96 4.16
CA LEU A 184 3.64 8.27 5.39
C LEU A 184 2.28 8.87 5.04
N SER A 185 1.22 8.19 5.48
CA SER A 185 -0.17 8.60 5.30
C SER A 185 -0.64 9.45 6.47
N GLY A 186 -1.25 10.59 6.17
CA GLY A 186 -2.05 11.37 7.11
C GLY A 186 -3.46 10.83 7.15
N VAL A 187 -3.79 10.16 8.25
CA VAL A 187 -5.09 9.51 8.42
C VAL A 187 -5.97 10.34 9.36
N THR A 188 -7.20 10.60 8.92
CA THR A 188 -8.27 11.18 9.73
C THR A 188 -9.42 10.20 9.85
N ILE A 189 -9.70 9.80 11.09
CA ILE A 189 -10.79 8.90 11.47
C ILE A 189 -11.80 9.68 12.29
N GLN A 190 -13.07 9.63 11.88
CA GLN A 190 -14.17 10.20 12.63
C GLN A 190 -14.82 9.13 13.53
N ILE A 191 -14.81 9.36 14.83
CA ILE A 191 -15.46 8.54 15.85
C ILE A 191 -16.71 9.29 16.31
N ILE A 192 -17.88 8.67 16.17
CA ILE A 192 -19.16 9.26 16.58
C ILE A 192 -19.78 8.37 17.65
N GLY A 193 -19.99 8.92 18.84
CA GLY A 193 -20.80 8.30 19.88
C GLY A 193 -22.23 8.79 19.77
N TRP A 194 -23.17 7.87 19.69
CA TRP A 194 -24.59 8.14 19.51
C TRP A 194 -25.38 7.70 20.73
N SER A 195 -26.31 8.55 21.18
CA SER A 195 -27.13 8.32 22.37
C SER A 195 -28.48 9.01 22.26
N LEU A 196 -29.48 8.48 22.98
CA LEU A 196 -30.81 9.11 23.08
C LEU A 196 -30.92 10.09 24.25
N ASN A 197 -29.92 10.11 25.15
CA ASN A 197 -29.90 10.95 26.34
C ASN A 197 -28.64 11.83 26.41
N PRO A 198 -28.75 13.13 26.72
CA PRO A 198 -27.60 14.02 26.89
C PRO A 198 -26.60 13.59 27.98
N ASP A 199 -27.05 12.93 29.06
CA ASP A 199 -26.14 12.46 30.12
C ASP A 199 -25.32 11.24 29.65
N GLU A 200 -25.96 10.33 28.91
CA GLU A 200 -25.27 9.19 28.28
C GLU A 200 -24.23 9.68 27.26
N ARG A 201 -24.55 10.72 26.47
CA ARG A 201 -23.58 11.38 25.60
C ARG A 201 -22.35 11.84 26.38
N ILE A 202 -22.52 12.48 27.54
CA ILE A 202 -21.41 12.97 28.35
C ILE A 202 -20.55 11.80 28.87
N ALA A 203 -21.18 10.71 29.28
CA ALA A 203 -20.48 9.50 29.74
C ALA A 203 -19.69 8.85 28.60
N LEU A 204 -20.31 8.64 27.43
CA LEU A 204 -19.66 8.12 26.22
C LEU A 204 -18.50 9.00 25.79
N ARG A 205 -18.69 10.31 25.78
CA ARG A 205 -17.67 11.30 25.45
C ARG A 205 -16.45 11.11 26.35
N LYS A 206 -16.61 11.05 27.67
CA LYS A 206 -15.50 10.82 28.60
C LYS A 206 -14.84 9.45 28.38
N ALA A 207 -15.65 8.40 28.21
CA ALA A 207 -15.17 7.04 28.00
C ALA A 207 -14.32 6.92 26.73
N ILE A 208 -14.81 7.38 25.59
CA ILE A 208 -14.08 7.34 24.30
C ILE A 208 -12.74 8.09 24.42
N LYS A 209 -12.73 9.28 25.04
CA LYS A 209 -11.48 10.03 25.26
C LYS A 209 -10.47 9.23 26.07
N ASN A 210 -10.90 8.64 27.19
CA ASN A 210 -10.02 7.89 28.07
C ASN A 210 -9.50 6.62 27.41
N ILE A 211 -10.34 5.93 26.61
CA ILE A 211 -9.93 4.74 25.86
C ILE A 211 -8.86 5.09 24.84
N VAL A 212 -9.04 6.18 24.08
CA VAL A 212 -8.03 6.62 23.10
C VAL A 212 -6.71 6.96 23.80
N ILE A 213 -6.74 7.76 24.86
CA ILE A 213 -5.52 8.11 25.63
C ILE A 213 -4.85 6.87 26.22
N GLY A 214 -5.64 5.95 26.79
CA GLY A 214 -5.12 4.72 27.40
C GLY A 214 -4.49 3.75 26.40
N ASN A 215 -4.76 3.90 25.10
CA ASN A 215 -4.20 3.04 24.05
C ASN A 215 -3.05 3.69 23.27
N PHE A 216 -2.53 4.86 23.70
CA PHE A 216 -1.42 5.52 22.99
C PHE A 216 -0.21 4.61 22.76
N GLN A 217 0.16 3.78 23.74
CA GLN A 217 1.27 2.82 23.58
C GLN A 217 0.97 1.72 22.56
N VAL A 218 -0.30 1.33 22.40
CA VAL A 218 -0.69 0.33 21.40
C VAL A 218 -0.64 0.93 19.99
N PHE A 219 -1.06 2.19 19.86
CA PHE A 219 -0.98 2.91 18.59
C PHE A 219 0.47 3.19 18.18
N ASP A 220 1.31 3.63 19.13
CA ASP A 220 2.75 3.83 18.95
C ASP A 220 3.45 2.53 18.52
N ALA A 221 3.18 1.42 19.21
CA ALA A 221 3.73 0.11 18.83
C ALA A 221 3.27 -0.39 17.45
N ALA A 222 2.15 0.12 16.93
CA ALA A 222 1.66 -0.17 15.58
C ALA A 222 2.24 0.78 14.52
N GLY A 223 3.05 1.78 14.90
CA GLY A 223 3.62 2.78 14.01
C GLY A 223 2.72 3.98 13.73
N MET A 224 1.73 4.25 14.60
CA MET A 224 0.88 5.43 14.50
C MET A 224 1.44 6.57 15.35
N ASP A 225 1.86 7.63 14.69
CA ASP A 225 2.52 8.79 15.30
C ASP A 225 1.67 10.07 15.27
N LEU A 226 2.09 11.05 16.07
CA LEU A 226 1.48 12.39 16.15
C LEU A 226 -0.04 12.36 16.34
N ILE A 227 -0.50 11.46 17.20
CA ILE A 227 -1.92 11.25 17.45
C ILE A 227 -2.53 12.50 18.08
N THR A 228 -3.54 13.05 17.42
CA THR A 228 -4.36 14.16 17.92
C THR A 228 -5.84 13.79 17.94
N LEU A 229 -6.56 14.30 18.93
CA LEU A 229 -7.99 14.05 19.09
C LEU A 229 -8.72 15.38 19.26
N GLN A 230 -9.52 15.74 18.26
CA GLN A 230 -10.45 16.87 18.33
C GLN A 230 -11.84 16.37 18.71
N GLN A 231 -12.65 17.22 19.32
CA GLN A 231 -13.97 16.84 19.83
C GLN A 231 -14.97 17.97 19.64
N SER A 232 -16.16 17.62 19.19
CA SER A 232 -17.35 18.46 19.15
C SER A 232 -18.57 17.67 19.60
N ASP A 233 -19.59 18.35 20.11
CA ASP A 233 -20.88 17.75 20.42
C ASP A 233 -21.90 18.33 19.44
N ILE A 234 -22.72 17.45 18.85
CA ILE A 234 -23.74 17.80 17.85
C ILE A 234 -25.07 17.20 18.31
N GLU A 235 -26.16 17.90 18.02
CA GLU A 235 -27.51 17.46 18.34
C GLU A 235 -28.30 17.39 17.05
N ASP A 236 -28.88 16.22 16.77
CA ASP A 236 -29.71 16.00 15.59
C ASP A 236 -31.16 15.78 16.03
N PHE A 237 -31.98 16.77 15.73
CA PHE A 237 -33.40 16.79 16.10
C PHE A 237 -34.33 16.54 14.90
N GLU A 238 -33.79 16.42 13.68
CA GLU A 238 -34.59 16.44 12.45
C GLU A 238 -34.46 15.16 11.63
N SER A 239 -33.29 14.50 11.65
CA SER A 239 -33.04 13.35 10.77
C SER A 239 -33.62 12.03 11.27
N TYR A 240 -33.99 11.95 12.55
CA TYR A 240 -34.43 10.72 13.22
C TYR A 240 -35.79 10.88 13.89
N ALA A 241 -36.48 9.74 14.09
CA ALA A 241 -37.80 9.71 14.72
C ALA A 241 -37.80 10.17 16.20
N ALA A 242 -36.63 10.30 16.82
CA ALA A 242 -36.44 10.91 18.12
C ALA A 242 -35.13 11.73 18.14
N PRO A 243 -34.99 12.71 19.05
CA PRO A 243 -33.74 13.43 19.27
C PRO A 243 -32.55 12.50 19.49
N VAL A 244 -31.50 12.66 18.68
CA VAL A 244 -30.25 11.91 18.82
C VAL A 244 -29.12 12.86 19.21
N TYR A 245 -28.46 12.54 20.31
CA TYR A 245 -27.33 13.29 20.83
C TYR A 245 -26.04 12.62 20.39
N GLN A 246 -25.21 13.37 19.67
CA GLN A 246 -23.97 12.88 19.08
C GLN A 246 -22.76 13.55 19.73
N THR A 247 -21.72 12.76 19.99
CA THR A 247 -20.38 13.28 20.30
C THR A 247 -19.45 12.87 19.18
N CYS A 248 -18.95 13.85 18.44
CA CYS A 248 -18.12 13.65 17.26
C CYS A 248 -16.66 13.91 17.64
N ARG A 249 -15.78 13.02 17.23
CA ARG A 249 -14.35 13.15 17.45
C ARG A 249 -13.59 12.88 16.17
N ASN A 250 -12.62 13.73 15.88
CA ASN A 250 -11.68 13.48 14.80
C ASN A 250 -10.37 13.02 15.42
N PHE A 251 -10.02 11.77 15.18
CA PHE A 251 -8.74 11.17 15.47
C PHE A 251 -7.85 11.37 14.26
N ASN A 252 -6.72 12.06 14.42
CA ASN A 252 -5.73 12.20 13.36
C ASN A 252 -4.41 11.57 13.79
N CYS A 253 -3.74 10.89 12.88
CA CYS A 253 -2.41 10.34 13.08
C CYS A 253 -1.65 10.30 11.75
N ILE A 254 -0.35 10.10 11.86
CA ILE A 254 0.49 9.69 10.74
C ILE A 254 0.76 8.19 10.89
N ALA A 255 0.64 7.42 9.82
CA ALA A 255 0.96 5.99 9.82
C ALA A 255 1.67 5.59 8.52
N PRO A 256 2.58 4.61 8.56
CA PRO A 256 3.24 4.11 7.35
C PRO A 256 2.27 3.26 6.53
N ASN A 257 2.27 3.49 5.21
CA ASN A 257 1.63 2.61 4.24
C ASN A 257 2.72 2.11 3.28
N ILE A 258 3.13 0.86 3.47
CA ILE A 258 4.33 0.29 2.85
C ILE A 258 3.95 -0.96 2.07
N LEU A 259 4.54 -1.12 0.91
CA LEU A 259 4.57 -2.35 0.16
C LEU A 259 5.99 -2.90 0.20
N THR A 260 6.14 -4.15 0.64
CA THR A 260 7.43 -4.84 0.61
C THR A 260 7.42 -5.93 -0.43
N SER A 261 8.51 -6.08 -1.18
CA SER A 261 8.68 -7.13 -2.18
C SER A 261 10.04 -7.78 -2.07
N THR A 262 10.11 -9.07 -2.38
CA THR A 262 11.37 -9.82 -2.39
C THR A 262 11.87 -9.94 -3.82
N LEU A 263 13.08 -9.48 -4.06
CA LEU A 263 13.75 -9.49 -5.35
C LEU A 263 14.95 -10.44 -5.30
N PRO A 264 15.16 -11.27 -6.33
CA PRO A 264 16.34 -12.11 -6.43
C PRO A 264 17.61 -11.26 -6.57
N PRO A 265 18.78 -11.79 -6.18
CA PRO A 265 20.04 -11.07 -6.30
C PRO A 265 20.34 -10.74 -7.76
N ILE A 266 20.98 -9.60 -7.99
CA ILE A 266 21.49 -9.23 -9.31
C ILE A 266 22.56 -10.25 -9.69
N THR A 267 22.25 -11.16 -10.61
CA THR A 267 23.24 -12.03 -11.24
C THR A 267 23.87 -11.29 -12.42
N ASP A 268 25.19 -11.15 -12.39
CA ASP A 268 25.96 -10.70 -13.57
C ASP A 268 25.62 -11.59 -14.77
N VAL A 269 25.35 -10.96 -15.92
CA VAL A 269 25.25 -11.67 -17.19
C VAL A 269 26.64 -12.21 -17.53
N THR A 270 26.86 -13.50 -17.27
CA THR A 270 28.08 -14.18 -17.72
C THR A 270 28.15 -14.12 -19.23
N VAL A 271 29.11 -13.36 -19.75
CA VAL A 271 29.44 -13.32 -21.17
C VAL A 271 30.24 -14.58 -21.47
N ASP A 272 29.62 -15.58 -22.09
CA ASP A 272 30.38 -16.67 -22.69
C ASP A 272 31.18 -16.09 -23.85
N ALA A 273 32.47 -15.88 -23.61
CA ALA A 273 33.41 -15.56 -24.68
C ALA A 273 33.47 -16.78 -25.62
N GLU A 274 32.83 -16.69 -26.78
CA GLU A 274 33.09 -17.63 -27.87
C GLU A 274 34.59 -17.65 -28.15
N ALA A 275 35.18 -18.83 -27.99
CA ALA A 275 36.57 -19.09 -28.27
C ALA A 275 36.87 -18.75 -29.75
N ALA A 276 37.88 -17.89 -29.93
CA ALA A 276 38.46 -17.56 -31.23
C ALA A 276 39.12 -18.78 -31.89
#